data_AF-A0A447PHI0-F1
#
_entry.id   AF-A0A447PHI0-F1
#
_cell.length_a   1.000
_cell.length_b   1.000
_cell.length_c   1.000
_cell.angle_alpha   90.00
_cell.angle_beta   90.00
_cell.angle_gamma   90.00
#
_symmetry.space_group_name_H-M   'P 1'
#
loop_
_entity.id
_entity.type
_entity.pdbx_description
1 polymer ?
#
loop_
_entity_poly.entity_id
_entity_poly.type
_entity_poly.pdbx_seq_one_letter_code
_entity_poly.pdbx_strand_id
1 'polypeptide(L)' 'MSQVSAEFIPTRIAILTVSSRRGEEDDTSGHYLRDSAQEAGHEVVAKAIVKENRYAIRAQVSAWIASE' A
#
# COMPACT_ATOMS: atom_id res chain seq x y z
N MET A 1 -8.42 -9.39 25.84
CA MET A 1 -8.28 -10.73 25.23
C MET A 1 -8.28 -10.56 23.73
N SER A 2 -7.32 -11.13 23.00
CA SER A 2 -7.32 -11.11 21.53
C SER A 2 -8.33 -12.13 21.02
N GLN A 3 -9.19 -11.72 20.09
CA GLN A 3 -10.06 -12.63 19.35
C GLN A 3 -9.30 -13.07 18.09
N VAL A 4 -9.16 -14.38 17.90
CA VAL A 4 -8.46 -14.97 16.74
C VAL A 4 -9.50 -15.60 15.84
N SER A 5 -9.44 -15.30 14.54
CA SER A 5 -10.32 -15.90 13.53
C SER A 5 -9.84 -17.30 13.16
N ALA A 6 -10.78 -18.22 12.88
CA ALA A 6 -10.48 -19.54 12.32
C ALA A 6 -10.29 -19.51 10.80
N GLU A 7 -10.78 -18.46 10.14
CA GLU A 7 -10.72 -18.28 8.70
C GLU A 7 -9.82 -17.09 8.33
N PHE A 8 -9.26 -17.14 7.13
CA PHE A 8 -8.53 -16.01 6.57
C PHE A 8 -9.50 -14.87 6.25
N ILE A 9 -9.17 -13.66 6.71
CA ILE A 9 -9.95 -12.46 6.46
C ILE A 9 -9.09 -11.53 5.58
N PRO A 10 -9.43 -11.34 4.30
CA PRO A 10 -8.74 -10.39 3.43
C PRO A 10 -8.77 -8.98 4.02
N THR A 11 -7.73 -8.21 3.74
CA THR A 11 -7.63 -6.81 4.17
C THR A 11 -7.48 -5.93 2.94
N ARG A 12 -8.00 -4.71 3.04
CA ARG A 12 -7.81 -3.66 2.04
C ARG A 12 -6.48 -2.98 2.31
N ILE A 13 -5.55 -3.03 1.37
CA ILE A 13 -4.17 -2.55 1.49
C ILE A 13 -3.93 -1.43 0.48
N ALA A 14 -3.31 -0.35 0.94
CA ALA A 14 -2.78 0.71 0.08
C ALA A 14 -1.25 0.70 0.10
N ILE A 15 -0.61 0.80 -1.07
CA ILE A 15 0.85 0.74 -1.21
C ILE A 15 1.40 2.08 -1.66
N LEU A 16 2.34 2.65 -0.89
CA LEU A 16 3.02 3.90 -1.22
C LEU A 16 4.52 3.68 -1.40
N THR A 17 5.02 3.85 -2.62
CA THR A 17 6.46 3.93 -2.87
C THR A 17 6.92 5.37 -2.71
N VAL A 18 7.95 5.59 -1.89
CA VAL A 18 8.59 6.90 -1.73
C VAL A 18 9.93 6.87 -2.45
N SER A 19 10.04 7.61 -3.55
CA SER A 19 11.28 7.71 -4.31
C SER A 19 11.41 9.00 -5.10
N SER A 20 12.61 9.58 -5.08
CA SER A 20 12.97 10.71 -5.94
C SER A 20 13.11 10.33 -7.42
N ARG A 21 13.46 9.07 -7.74
CA ARG A 21 13.86 8.66 -9.10
C ARG A 21 12.99 7.57 -9.72
N ARG A 22 12.40 6.69 -8.92
CA ARG A 22 11.57 5.60 -9.44
C ARG A 22 10.28 6.11 -10.08
N GLY A 23 9.87 5.46 -11.16
CA GLY A 23 8.55 5.51 -11.76
C GLY A 23 7.89 4.13 -11.69
N GLU A 24 6.72 3.97 -12.32
CA GLU A 24 5.99 2.70 -12.26
C GLU A 24 6.77 1.55 -12.91
N GLU A 25 7.54 1.81 -13.96
CA GLU A 25 8.32 0.82 -14.71
C GLU A 25 9.45 0.17 -13.90
N ASP A 26 9.97 0.86 -12.88
CA ASP A 26 11.10 0.41 -12.09
C ASP A 26 10.83 0.41 -10.57
N ASP A 27 9.55 0.48 -10.19
CA ASP A 27 9.05 0.34 -8.81
C ASP A 27 9.02 -1.14 -8.36
N THR A 28 10.19 -1.77 -8.36
CA THR A 28 10.35 -3.19 -8.04
C THR A 28 9.79 -3.57 -6.67
N SER A 29 9.92 -2.69 -5.68
CA SER A 29 9.42 -2.93 -4.33
C SER A 29 7.90 -2.75 -4.24
N GLY A 30 7.34 -1.72 -4.89
CA GLY A 30 5.89 -1.54 -4.94
C GLY A 30 5.18 -2.64 -5.70
N HIS A 31 5.79 -3.16 -6.78
CA HIS A 31 5.28 -4.34 -7.50
C HIS A 31 5.33 -5.58 -6.62
N TYR A 32 6.48 -5.86 -6.00
CA TYR A 32 6.62 -7.02 -5.12
C TYR A 32 5.58 -7.02 -3.98
N LEU A 33 5.40 -5.89 -3.29
CA LEU A 33 4.41 -5.79 -2.21
C LEU A 33 2.97 -5.98 -2.72
N ARG A 34 2.65 -5.45 -3.91
CA ARG A 34 1.34 -5.64 -4.52
C ARG A 34 1.09 -7.11 -4.82
N ASP A 35 2.03 -7.74 -5.52
CA ASP A 35 1.89 -9.11 -5.99
C ASP A 35 1.85 -10.06 -4.80
N SER A 36 2.74 -9.90 -3.81
CA SER A 36 2.73 -10.71 -2.58
C SER A 36 1.45 -10.53 -1.75
N ALA A 37 0.91 -9.32 -1.66
CA ALA A 37 -0.35 -9.09 -0.96
C ALA A 37 -1.52 -9.80 -1.65
N GLN A 38 -1.58 -9.73 -2.98
CA GLN A 38 -2.60 -10.39 -3.79
C GLN A 38 -2.48 -11.92 -3.75
N GLU A 39 -1.26 -12.44 -3.86
CA GLU A 39 -0.96 -13.88 -3.74
C GLU A 39 -1.34 -14.44 -2.37
N ALA A 40 -1.19 -13.64 -1.30
CA ALA A 40 -1.64 -13.99 0.04
C ALA A 40 -3.16 -13.89 0.24
N GLY A 41 -3.92 -13.42 -0.76
CA GLY A 41 -5.38 -13.29 -0.73
C GLY A 41 -5.90 -11.95 -0.21
N HIS A 42 -5.04 -10.94 -0.01
CA HIS A 42 -5.46 -9.59 0.35
C HIS A 42 -5.84 -8.75 -0.88
N GLU A 43 -6.52 -7.63 -0.66
CA GLU A 43 -6.97 -6.71 -1.71
C GLU A 43 -6.10 -5.45 -1.72
N VAL A 44 -5.38 -5.19 -2.81
CA VAL A 44 -4.66 -3.92 -2.99
C VAL A 44 -5.62 -2.91 -3.60
N VAL A 45 -6.17 -2.03 -2.77
CA VAL A 45 -7.21 -1.05 -3.16
C VAL A 45 -6.64 0.26 -3.71
N ALA A 46 -5.37 0.56 -3.42
CA ALA A 46 -4.70 1.74 -3.93
C ALA A 46 -3.19 1.53 -4.05
N LYS A 47 -2.57 2.18 -5.03
CA LYS A 47 -1.11 2.29 -5.17
C LYS A 47 -0.73 3.68 -5.63
N ALA A 48 0.33 4.25 -5.06
CA ALA A 48 0.87 5.53 -5.47
C ALA A 48 2.40 5.56 -5.32
N ILE A 49 3.04 6.46 -6.08
CA ILE A 49 4.47 6.77 -5.97
C ILE A 49 4.59 8.27 -5.69
N VAL A 50 5.31 8.63 -4.63
CA VAL A 50 5.56 10.04 -4.26
C VAL A 50 7.06 10.31 -4.17
N LYS A 51 7.45 11.57 -4.38
CA LYS A 51 8.82 12.02 -4.12
C LYS A 51 9.15 11.94 -2.63
N GLU A 52 10.44 11.95 -2.30
CA GLU A 52 10.99 12.00 -0.93
C GLU A 52 10.69 13.36 -0.26
N ASN A 53 9.40 13.63 -0.05
CA ASN A 53 8.89 14.90 0.42
C ASN A 53 7.84 14.64 1.51
N ARG A 54 8.08 15.24 2.69
CA ARG A 54 7.21 15.10 3.87
C ARG A 54 5.75 15.43 3.58
N TYR A 55 5.48 16.47 2.80
CA TYR A 55 4.12 16.94 2.53
C TYR A 55 3.40 16.03 1.53
N ALA A 56 4.11 15.55 0.51
CA ALA A 56 3.57 14.58 -0.45
C ALA A 56 3.17 13.27 0.24
N ILE A 57 4.04 12.76 1.12
CA ILE A 57 3.75 11.56 1.92
C ILE A 57 2.53 11.78 2.82
N ARG A 58 2.51 12.89 3.58
CA ARG A 58 1.40 13.21 4.48
C ARG A 58 0.08 13.34 3.74
N ALA A 59 0.05 14.06 2.62
CA ALA A 59 -1.16 14.24 1.83
C ALA A 59 -1.72 12.89 1.34
N GLN A 60 -0.87 12.04 0.76
CA GLN A 60 -1.30 10.75 0.24
C GLN A 60 -1.81 9.81 1.33
N VAL A 61 -1.07 9.71 2.44
CA VAL A 61 -1.44 8.83 3.56
C VAL A 61 -2.70 9.35 4.27
N SER A 62 -2.82 10.67 4.50
CA SER A 62 -4.02 11.26 5.10
C SER A 62 -5.27 11.05 4.23
N ALA A 63 -5.13 11.10 2.90
CA ALA A 63 -6.24 10.81 2.01
C ALA A 63 -6.75 9.37 2.17
N TRP A 64 -5.86 8.39 2.31
CA TRP A 64 -6.24 6.98 2.56
C TRP A 64 -6.73 6.72 3.98
N ILE A 65 -6.26 7.45 4.98
CA ILE A 65 -6.80 7.35 6.34
C ILE A 65 -8.27 7.77 6.38
N ALA A 66 -8.64 8.78 5.59
CA ALA A 66 -9.99 9.34 5.56
C ALA A 66 -10.87 8.77 4.43
N SER A 67 -10.40 7.78 3.66
CA SER A 67 -11.19 7.16 2.61
C SER A 67 -12.22 6.17 3.19
N GLU A 68 -13.42 6.12 2.60
CA GLU A 68 -14.50 5.21 3.02
C GLU A 68 -14.26 3.74 2.61
#